data_AF-A0AAW5EX69-F1
#
_entry.id   AF-A0AAW5EX69-F1
#
_cell.length_a   1.000
_cell.length_b   1.000
_cell.length_c   1.000
_cell.angle_alpha   90.00
_cell.angle_beta   90.00
_cell.angle_gamma   90.00
#
_symmetry.space_group_name_H-M   'P 1'
#
loop_
_entity.id
_entity.type
_entity.pdbx_description
1 polymer ?
#
loop_
_entity_poly.entity_id
_entity_poly.type
_entity_poly.pdbx_seq_one_letter_code
_entity_poly.pdbx_strand_id
1 'polypeptide(L)'
;MENVQQTIISQYASSPTICTLIDAWNQCIDPGANIDGFYNLVWNVETARGYGLDVWGRIVGISRVLTITEDLFWGFGEAGNTSAAPFGQGPFYNGTVSTANYSLGDDALRILIYAKAMANITNGSVIGLNAILMTLFAGRGNAWVADNGDMTMTYSFDFQLTPVEISIVEASGVLPRPAGVAVAYRMEVS
;
A
#
# COMPACT_ATOMS: atom_id res chain seq x y z
N MET A 1 10.80 -26.98 20.93
CA MET A 1 12.28 -27.16 20.88
C MET A 1 12.59 -28.08 19.72
N GLU A 2 13.56 -27.70 18.91
CA GLU A 2 14.04 -28.55 17.83
C GLU A 2 14.86 -29.72 18.39
N ASN A 3 14.64 -30.93 17.86
CA ASN A 3 15.43 -32.14 18.17
C ASN A 3 15.47 -32.58 19.65
N VAL A 4 14.33 -32.57 20.34
CA VAL A 4 14.23 -32.98 21.76
C VAL A 4 14.77 -34.39 22.04
N GLN A 5 14.69 -35.31 21.08
CA GLN A 5 15.23 -36.67 21.23
C GLN A 5 16.73 -36.71 21.52
N GLN A 6 17.51 -35.72 21.07
CA GLN A 6 18.95 -35.64 21.36
C GLN A 6 19.25 -35.28 22.83
N THR A 7 18.27 -34.73 23.54
CA THR A 7 18.40 -34.36 24.96
C THR A 7 18.08 -35.53 25.90
N ILE A 8 17.55 -36.64 25.37
CA ILE A 8 17.20 -37.83 26.13
C ILE A 8 18.45 -38.70 26.31
N ILE A 9 18.81 -39.01 27.55
CA ILE A 9 19.90 -39.95 27.85
C ILE A 9 19.52 -41.36 27.39
N SER A 10 20.50 -42.11 26.86
CA SER A 10 20.30 -43.42 26.21
C SER A 10 19.52 -44.46 27.04
N GLN A 11 19.59 -44.40 28.37
CA GLN A 11 18.86 -45.29 29.27
C GLN A 11 17.33 -45.16 29.19
N TYR A 12 16.82 -43.99 28.81
CA TYR A 12 15.37 -43.72 28.72
C TYR A 12 14.85 -43.58 27.29
N ALA A 13 15.74 -43.64 26.29
CA ALA A 13 15.39 -43.45 24.88
C ALA A 13 14.38 -44.48 24.34
N SER A 14 14.31 -45.66 24.96
CA SER A 14 13.41 -46.77 24.58
C SER A 14 12.15 -46.86 25.44
N SER A 15 11.92 -45.94 26.39
CA SER A 15 10.73 -45.92 27.25
C SER A 15 9.59 -45.14 26.59
N PRO A 16 8.50 -45.81 26.13
CA PRO A 16 7.43 -45.13 25.39
C PRO A 16 6.72 -44.06 26.22
N THR A 17 6.51 -44.31 27.52
CA THR A 17 5.78 -43.40 28.42
C THR A 17 6.56 -42.13 28.72
N ILE A 18 7.89 -42.21 28.83
CA ILE A 18 8.74 -41.04 29.09
C ILE A 18 8.85 -40.18 27.83
N CYS A 19 9.04 -40.81 26.66
CA CYS A 19 9.10 -40.10 25.39
C CYS A 19 7.79 -39.36 25.09
N THR A 20 6.62 -39.98 25.30
CA THR A 20 5.33 -39.31 25.06
C THR A 20 5.08 -38.14 26.00
N LEU A 21 5.50 -38.25 27.26
CA LEU A 21 5.44 -37.12 28.20
C LEU A 21 6.33 -35.98 27.72
N ILE A 22 7.58 -36.26 27.36
CA ILE A 22 8.53 -35.25 26.87
C ILE A 22 8.02 -34.58 25.58
N ASP A 23 7.44 -35.35 24.66
CA ASP A 23 6.85 -34.80 23.42
C ASP A 23 5.65 -33.90 23.71
N ALA A 24 4.79 -34.27 24.66
CA ALA A 24 3.66 -33.44 25.07
C ALA A 24 4.12 -32.12 25.72
N TRP A 25 5.16 -32.18 26.57
CA TRP A 25 5.77 -30.98 27.15
C TRP A 25 6.43 -30.11 26.08
N ASN A 26 7.09 -30.72 25.10
CA ASN A 26 7.66 -29.99 23.98
C ASN A 26 6.58 -29.25 23.19
N GLN A 27 5.46 -29.90 22.86
CA GLN A 27 4.35 -29.27 22.14
C GLN A 27 3.72 -28.10 22.91
N CYS A 28 3.61 -28.23 24.25
CA CYS A 28 3.05 -27.16 25.09
C CYS A 28 3.99 -25.96 25.24
N ILE A 29 5.31 -26.19 25.20
CA ILE A 29 6.31 -25.14 25.43
C ILE A 29 6.81 -24.53 24.12
N ASP A 30 6.82 -25.29 23.02
CA ASP A 30 7.44 -24.86 21.77
C ASP A 30 6.70 -23.66 21.15
N PRO A 31 7.32 -22.46 21.14
CA PRO A 31 6.70 -21.31 20.52
C PRO A 31 6.91 -21.30 18.99
N GLY A 32 7.61 -22.28 18.41
CA GLY A 32 7.98 -22.30 16.98
C GLY A 32 6.81 -22.01 16.04
N ALA A 33 5.70 -22.73 16.19
CA ALA A 33 4.50 -22.51 15.37
C ALA A 33 3.91 -21.10 15.52
N ASN A 34 3.99 -20.52 16.72
CA ASN A 34 3.53 -19.15 16.97
C ASN A 34 4.50 -18.12 16.36
N ILE A 35 5.80 -18.39 16.39
CA ILE A 35 6.83 -17.53 15.76
C ILE A 35 6.68 -17.56 14.24
N ASP A 36 6.48 -18.73 13.64
CA ASP A 36 6.24 -18.87 12.21
C ASP A 36 4.92 -18.20 11.80
N GLY A 37 3.88 -18.33 12.63
CA GLY A 37 2.62 -17.62 12.47
C GLY A 37 2.82 -16.10 12.51
N PHE A 38 3.57 -15.59 13.50
CA PHE A 38 3.90 -14.18 13.60
C PHE A 38 4.70 -13.70 12.39
N TYR A 39 5.73 -14.44 11.97
CA TYR A 39 6.53 -14.10 10.81
C TYR A 39 5.67 -14.00 9.56
N ASN A 40 4.83 -14.98 9.28
CA ASN A 40 3.99 -14.98 8.08
C ASN A 40 2.83 -13.97 8.12
N LEU A 41 2.23 -13.72 9.29
CA LEU A 41 1.07 -12.83 9.38
C LEU A 41 1.44 -11.36 9.60
N VAL A 42 2.62 -11.09 10.15
CA VAL A 42 3.05 -9.75 10.56
C VAL A 42 4.31 -9.30 9.84
N TRP A 43 5.35 -10.13 9.81
CA TRP A 43 6.69 -9.66 9.41
C TRP A 43 6.97 -9.84 7.91
N ASN A 44 6.45 -10.87 7.27
CA ASN A 44 6.63 -11.08 5.84
C ASN A 44 5.59 -10.27 5.04
N VAL A 45 6.04 -9.24 4.31
CA VAL A 45 5.16 -8.33 3.54
C VAL A 45 4.32 -9.06 2.49
N GLU A 46 4.83 -10.14 1.91
CA GLU A 46 4.12 -10.91 0.88
C GLU A 46 2.92 -11.66 1.45
N THR A 47 3.05 -12.17 2.68
CA THR A 47 2.03 -13.01 3.32
C THR A 47 1.26 -12.31 4.45
N ALA A 48 1.72 -11.14 4.89
CA ALA A 48 1.09 -10.35 5.94
C ALA A 48 -0.34 -9.94 5.58
N ARG A 49 -1.20 -9.91 6.61
CA ARG A 49 -2.63 -9.61 6.50
C ARG A 49 -3.11 -8.74 7.65
N GLY A 50 -4.18 -7.98 7.41
CA GLY A 50 -4.83 -7.15 8.44
C GLY A 50 -3.82 -6.27 9.20
N TYR A 51 -3.73 -6.48 10.52
CA TYR A 51 -2.86 -5.70 11.41
C TYR A 51 -1.38 -5.72 11.01
N GLY A 52 -0.87 -6.87 10.54
CA GLY A 52 0.52 -6.98 10.12
C GLY A 52 0.88 -6.01 9.00
N LEU A 53 -0.03 -5.92 8.02
CA LEU A 53 0.11 -5.01 6.90
C LEU A 53 -0.05 -3.54 7.33
N ASP A 54 -0.89 -3.27 8.34
CA ASP A 54 -1.03 -1.93 8.91
C ASP A 54 0.23 -1.46 9.64
N VAL A 55 0.98 -2.37 10.25
CA VAL A 55 2.29 -2.07 10.86
C VAL A 55 3.28 -1.66 9.77
N TRP A 56 3.34 -2.40 8.66
CA TRP A 56 4.15 -2.02 7.50
C TRP A 56 3.75 -0.67 6.92
N GLY A 57 2.45 -0.42 6.79
CA GLY A 57 1.91 0.89 6.41
C GLY A 57 2.44 2.01 7.29
N ARG A 58 2.37 1.86 8.63
CA ARG A 58 2.93 2.84 9.58
C ARG A 58 4.43 3.05 9.43
N ILE A 59 5.19 1.98 9.16
CA ILE A 59 6.64 2.07 8.96
C ILE A 59 6.98 2.91 7.72
N VAL A 60 6.26 2.72 6.61
CA VAL A 60 6.49 3.48 5.37
C VAL A 60 5.81 4.85 5.34
N GLY A 61 4.92 5.12 6.30
CA GLY A 61 4.24 6.40 6.50
C GLY A 61 2.89 6.52 5.79
N ILE A 62 2.09 5.44 5.75
CA ILE A 62 0.76 5.42 5.12
C ILE A 62 -0.27 4.73 6.02
N SER A 63 -1.54 5.09 5.82
CA SER A 63 -2.70 4.46 6.44
C SER A 63 -3.48 3.62 5.44
N ARG A 64 -4.13 2.56 5.93
CA ARG A 64 -5.12 1.76 5.18
C ARG A 64 -6.36 2.57 4.79
N VAL A 65 -6.71 3.54 5.63
CA VAL A 65 -7.90 4.37 5.42
C VAL A 65 -7.47 5.62 4.64
N LEU A 66 -7.98 5.75 3.42
CA LEU A 66 -7.86 6.95 2.60
C LEU A 66 -9.12 7.80 2.75
N THR A 67 -8.94 9.11 2.85
CA THR A 67 -10.03 10.07 2.77
C THR A 67 -10.30 10.36 1.30
N ILE A 68 -11.48 9.98 0.81
CA ILE A 68 -11.93 10.27 -0.54
C ILE A 68 -12.95 11.40 -0.47
N THR A 69 -12.81 12.39 -1.33
CA THR A 69 -13.86 13.40 -1.53
C THR A 69 -14.97 12.78 -2.38
N GLU A 70 -16.17 12.66 -1.82
CA GLU A 70 -17.31 12.05 -2.54
C GLU A 70 -18.09 13.07 -3.37
N ASP A 71 -18.07 14.34 -2.96
CA ASP A 71 -18.93 15.36 -3.55
C ASP A 71 -18.27 15.96 -4.81
N LEU A 72 -18.88 15.69 -5.97
CA LEU A 72 -18.69 16.50 -7.16
C LEU A 72 -19.67 17.68 -7.13
N PHE A 73 -19.15 18.89 -6.94
CA PHE A 73 -19.95 20.11 -6.96
C PHE A 73 -20.09 20.65 -8.38
N TRP A 74 -21.18 21.37 -8.67
CA TRP A 74 -21.31 22.07 -9.94
C TRP A 74 -20.21 23.12 -10.09
N GLY A 75 -19.55 23.13 -11.25
CA GLY A 75 -18.46 24.05 -11.55
C GLY A 75 -18.15 24.11 -13.04
N PHE A 76 -17.13 24.90 -13.39
CA PHE A 76 -16.66 25.03 -14.75
C PHE A 76 -15.47 24.10 -15.03
N GLY A 77 -15.23 23.79 -16.30
CA GLY A 77 -14.22 22.83 -16.74
C GLY A 77 -12.79 23.20 -16.34
N GLU A 78 -12.50 24.47 -15.99
CA GLU A 78 -11.20 24.87 -15.46
C GLU A 78 -10.87 24.23 -14.10
N ALA A 79 -11.87 23.72 -13.37
CA ALA A 79 -11.67 22.99 -12.12
C ALA A 79 -11.40 21.48 -12.33
N GLY A 80 -11.43 20.98 -13.57
CA GLY A 80 -11.20 19.58 -13.92
C GLY A 80 -12.40 18.66 -13.65
N ASN A 81 -12.47 17.54 -14.38
CA ASN A 81 -13.56 16.54 -14.27
C ASN A 81 -13.59 15.80 -12.92
N THR A 82 -12.54 15.93 -12.10
CA THR A 82 -12.43 15.29 -10.80
C THR A 82 -13.06 16.09 -9.66
N SER A 83 -13.29 17.40 -9.86
CA SER A 83 -13.80 18.30 -8.82
C SER A 83 -15.06 19.08 -9.24
N ALA A 84 -15.40 19.09 -10.53
CA ALA A 84 -16.54 19.85 -11.05
C ALA A 84 -17.47 19.01 -11.93
N ALA A 85 -18.75 18.98 -11.57
CA ALA A 85 -19.82 18.39 -12.36
C ALA A 85 -20.34 19.39 -13.41
N PRO A 86 -20.69 18.93 -14.63
CA PRO A 86 -21.35 19.75 -15.63
C PRO A 86 -22.72 20.28 -15.17
N PHE A 87 -23.29 21.20 -15.94
CA PHE A 87 -24.64 21.71 -15.71
C PHE A 87 -25.65 20.58 -15.52
N GLY A 88 -26.45 20.69 -14.45
CA GLY A 88 -27.52 19.74 -14.13
C GLY A 88 -27.06 18.40 -13.54
N GLN A 89 -25.76 18.24 -13.23
CA GLN A 89 -25.21 16.96 -12.72
C GLN A 89 -24.62 17.04 -11.30
N GLY A 90 -24.55 18.22 -10.67
CA GLY A 90 -24.06 18.37 -9.30
C GLY A 90 -24.72 19.53 -8.55
N PRO A 91 -24.73 19.50 -7.21
CA PRO A 91 -25.21 20.61 -6.38
C PRO A 91 -24.20 21.76 -6.35
N PHE A 92 -24.67 22.98 -6.04
CA PHE A 92 -23.76 24.10 -5.74
C PHE A 92 -22.96 23.82 -4.46
N TYR A 93 -21.69 24.25 -4.44
CA TYR A 93 -20.85 24.14 -3.25
C TYR A 93 -21.44 24.94 -2.07
N ASN A 94 -21.65 24.26 -0.94
CA ASN A 94 -22.27 24.84 0.25
C ASN A 94 -21.26 25.12 1.39
N GLY A 95 -19.96 25.21 1.07
CA GLY A 95 -18.92 25.52 2.06
C GLY A 95 -18.46 24.33 2.92
N THR A 96 -18.98 23.12 2.69
CA THR A 96 -18.55 21.89 3.36
C THR A 96 -18.34 20.81 2.29
N VAL A 97 -17.24 20.05 2.42
CA VAL A 97 -16.92 18.91 1.57
C VAL A 97 -17.17 17.64 2.37
N SER A 98 -18.04 16.74 1.90
CA SER A 98 -18.17 15.41 2.48
C SER A 98 -16.97 14.56 2.08
N THR A 99 -16.22 14.07 3.07
CA THR A 99 -15.16 13.09 2.86
C THR A 99 -15.62 11.74 3.41
N ALA A 100 -15.45 10.70 2.60
CA ALA A 100 -15.67 9.33 3.02
C ALA A 100 -14.34 8.65 3.32
N ASN A 101 -14.34 7.85 4.37
CA ASN A 101 -13.24 6.99 4.71
C ASN A 101 -13.35 5.69 3.90
N TYR A 102 -12.40 5.48 3.00
CA TYR A 102 -12.29 4.25 2.23
C TYR A 102 -11.18 3.38 2.80
N SER A 103 -11.53 2.17 3.23
CA SER A 103 -10.58 1.20 3.75
C SER A 103 -10.06 0.31 2.61
N LEU A 104 -8.75 0.32 2.38
CA LEU A 104 -8.14 -0.55 1.38
C LEU A 104 -8.15 -2.02 1.81
N GLY A 105 -8.43 -2.89 0.85
CA GLY A 105 -8.17 -4.33 0.98
C GLY A 105 -6.68 -4.62 1.08
N ASP A 106 -6.33 -5.78 1.63
CA ASP A 106 -4.93 -6.15 1.89
C ASP A 106 -4.07 -6.14 0.62
N ASP A 107 -4.61 -6.59 -0.52
CA ASP A 107 -3.82 -6.65 -1.76
C ASP A 107 -3.49 -5.26 -2.31
N ALA A 108 -4.48 -4.35 -2.30
CA ALA A 108 -4.26 -2.96 -2.71
C ALA A 108 -3.30 -2.24 -1.76
N LEU A 109 -3.45 -2.45 -0.44
CA LEU A 109 -2.57 -1.86 0.56
C LEU A 109 -1.13 -2.35 0.41
N ARG A 110 -0.91 -3.62 0.06
CA ARG A 110 0.44 -4.18 -0.17
C ARG A 110 1.14 -3.51 -1.33
N ILE A 111 0.46 -3.35 -2.47
CA ILE A 111 1.00 -2.64 -3.64
C ILE A 111 1.39 -1.21 -3.25
N LEU A 112 0.51 -0.54 -2.50
CA LEU A 112 0.71 0.82 -2.05
C LEU A 112 1.90 0.95 -1.07
N ILE A 113 2.10 -0.01 -0.17
CA ILE A 113 3.27 -0.08 0.71
C ILE A 113 4.55 -0.24 -0.09
N TYR A 114 4.60 -1.13 -1.08
CA TYR A 114 5.78 -1.30 -1.94
C TYR A 114 6.09 -0.02 -2.70
N ALA A 115 5.08 0.61 -3.30
CA ALA A 115 5.24 1.86 -4.03
C ALA A 115 5.78 2.98 -3.14
N LYS A 116 5.29 3.11 -1.90
CA LYS A 116 5.81 4.11 -0.95
C LYS A 116 7.21 3.79 -0.46
N ALA A 117 7.51 2.53 -0.20
CA ALA A 117 8.86 2.12 0.16
C ALA A 117 9.85 2.52 -0.94
N MET A 118 9.49 2.27 -2.22
CA MET A 118 10.27 2.72 -3.38
C MET A 118 10.35 4.25 -3.46
N ALA A 119 9.24 4.96 -3.20
CA ALA A 119 9.20 6.41 -3.17
C ALA A 119 10.08 7.03 -2.09
N ASN A 120 10.24 6.36 -0.94
CA ASN A 120 11.07 6.85 0.15
C ASN A 120 12.58 6.63 -0.11
N ILE A 121 12.96 5.66 -0.96
CA ILE A 121 14.37 5.38 -1.30
C ILE A 121 14.81 5.95 -2.66
N THR A 122 13.88 6.45 -3.47
CA THR A 122 14.18 6.96 -4.81
C THR A 122 14.93 8.29 -4.76
N ASN A 123 15.75 8.53 -5.77
CA ASN A 123 16.45 9.80 -5.99
C ASN A 123 15.62 10.83 -6.77
N GLY A 124 14.36 10.51 -7.10
CA GLY A 124 13.46 11.40 -7.85
C GLY A 124 13.75 11.47 -9.36
N SER A 125 14.61 10.59 -9.89
CA SER A 125 14.85 10.50 -11.34
C SER A 125 13.62 9.97 -12.09
N VAL A 126 13.44 10.40 -13.34
CA VAL A 126 12.34 9.96 -14.22
C VAL A 126 12.26 8.43 -14.31
N ILE A 127 13.41 7.74 -14.36
CA ILE A 127 13.47 6.27 -14.39
C ILE A 127 12.90 5.67 -13.10
N GLY A 128 13.32 6.19 -11.93
CA GLY A 128 12.82 5.72 -10.64
C GLY A 128 11.33 6.00 -10.45
N LEU A 129 10.85 7.17 -10.92
CA LEU A 129 9.44 7.52 -10.86
C LEU A 129 8.59 6.64 -11.79
N ASN A 130 9.07 6.34 -13.00
CA ASN A 130 8.39 5.43 -13.90
C ASN A 130 8.29 4.00 -13.32
N ALA A 131 9.33 3.53 -12.61
CA ALA A 131 9.26 2.25 -11.92
C ALA A 131 8.17 2.23 -10.84
N ILE A 132 7.99 3.33 -10.08
CA ILE A 132 6.92 3.47 -9.09
C ILE A 132 5.54 3.48 -9.76
N LEU A 133 5.39 4.17 -10.90
CA LEU A 133 4.13 4.18 -11.65
C LEU A 133 3.77 2.79 -12.17
N MET A 134 4.76 2.05 -12.68
CA MET A 134 4.57 0.68 -13.16
C MET A 134 4.15 -0.29 -12.06
N THR A 135 4.60 -0.08 -10.81
CA THR A 135 4.16 -0.93 -9.68
C THR A 135 2.77 -0.56 -9.18
N LEU A 136 2.42 0.73 -9.16
CA LEU A 136 1.10 1.21 -8.73
C LEU A 136 -0.02 0.87 -9.70
N PHE A 137 0.22 1.04 -11.00
CA PHE A 137 -0.82 0.99 -12.04
C PHE A 137 -0.63 -0.18 -13.02
N ALA A 138 0.01 -1.25 -12.56
CA ALA A 138 0.23 -2.45 -13.37
C ALA A 138 -1.08 -2.95 -13.99
N GLY A 139 -1.12 -3.04 -15.33
CA GLY A 139 -2.28 -3.56 -16.08
C GLY A 139 -3.44 -2.59 -16.31
N ARG A 140 -3.31 -1.32 -15.91
CA ARG A 140 -4.36 -0.29 -16.08
C ARG A 140 -4.27 0.50 -17.38
N GLY A 141 -3.09 0.58 -17.95
CA GLY A 141 -2.77 1.36 -19.15
C GLY A 141 -1.35 1.92 -19.05
N ASN A 142 -0.98 2.82 -19.95
CA ASN A 142 0.32 3.48 -19.89
C ASN A 142 0.27 4.61 -18.85
N ALA A 143 1.31 4.64 -18.01
CA ALA A 143 1.57 5.73 -17.08
C ALA A 143 3.06 6.09 -17.18
N TRP A 144 3.37 7.38 -17.31
CA TRP A 144 4.75 7.85 -17.39
C TRP A 144 4.92 9.24 -16.79
N VAL A 145 6.16 9.55 -16.46
CA VAL A 145 6.59 10.89 -16.07
C VAL A 145 7.14 11.63 -17.29
N ALA A 146 6.64 12.85 -17.51
CA ALA A 146 7.20 13.82 -18.42
C ALA A 146 7.91 14.93 -17.63
N ASP A 147 9.19 15.13 -17.92
CA ASP A 147 9.94 16.32 -17.48
C ASP A 147 9.76 17.43 -18.53
N ASN A 148 9.26 18.58 -18.10
CA ASN A 148 8.95 19.70 -18.98
C ASN A 148 10.15 20.65 -19.18
N GLY A 149 11.26 20.44 -18.45
CA GLY A 149 12.49 21.24 -18.59
C GLY A 149 12.41 22.65 -17.99
N ASP A 150 11.33 22.98 -17.28
CA ASP A 150 11.03 24.31 -16.73
C ASP A 150 10.80 24.27 -15.20
N MET A 151 11.52 23.38 -14.50
CA MET A 151 11.25 23.07 -13.07
C MET A 151 9.81 22.61 -12.83
N THR A 152 9.17 22.02 -13.85
CA THR A 152 7.89 21.33 -13.70
C THR A 152 7.96 19.89 -14.23
N MET A 153 7.14 19.04 -13.65
CA MET A 153 7.04 17.61 -13.97
C MET A 153 5.57 17.23 -14.03
N THR A 154 5.23 16.35 -14.97
CA THR A 154 3.84 15.87 -15.14
C THR A 154 3.75 14.35 -15.10
N TYR A 155 2.93 13.83 -14.20
CA TYR A 155 2.47 12.44 -14.23
C TYR A 155 1.36 12.31 -15.28
N SER A 156 1.59 11.51 -16.32
CA SER A 156 0.65 11.34 -17.43
C SER A 156 0.06 9.93 -17.41
N PHE A 157 -1.25 9.83 -17.56
CA PHE A 157 -2.00 8.58 -17.56
C PHE A 157 -2.87 8.50 -18.82
N ASP A 158 -2.75 7.40 -19.58
CA ASP A 158 -3.57 7.09 -20.78
C ASP A 158 -4.93 6.46 -20.41
N PHE A 159 -5.36 6.57 -19.15
CA PHE A 159 -6.60 5.97 -18.66
C PHE A 159 -7.22 6.81 -17.56
N GLN A 160 -8.53 6.62 -17.37
CA GLN A 160 -9.26 7.29 -16.31
C GLN A 160 -8.96 6.63 -14.95
N LEU A 161 -8.43 7.43 -14.04
CA LEU A 161 -8.21 7.04 -12.65
C LEU A 161 -9.55 6.95 -11.91
N THR A 162 -9.69 5.94 -11.07
CA THR A 162 -10.80 5.80 -10.13
C THR A 162 -10.66 6.81 -8.97
N PRO A 163 -11.74 7.16 -8.26
CA PRO A 163 -11.66 8.06 -7.10
C PRO A 163 -10.64 7.63 -6.04
N VAL A 164 -10.48 6.32 -5.83
CA VAL A 164 -9.46 5.77 -4.93
C VAL A 164 -8.06 6.04 -5.47
N GLU A 165 -7.81 5.77 -6.75
CA GLU A 165 -6.50 6.03 -7.39
C GLU A 165 -6.14 7.51 -7.39
N ILE A 166 -7.11 8.41 -7.60
CA ILE A 166 -6.92 9.86 -7.47
C ILE A 166 -6.49 10.22 -6.05
N SER A 167 -7.14 9.66 -5.03
CA SER A 167 -6.72 9.89 -3.64
C SER A 167 -5.30 9.36 -3.35
N ILE A 168 -4.86 8.32 -4.05
CA ILE A 168 -3.48 7.82 -3.98
C ILE A 168 -2.51 8.82 -4.63
N VAL A 169 -2.84 9.33 -5.81
CA VAL A 169 -2.01 10.31 -6.54
C VAL A 169 -1.88 11.63 -5.76
N GLU A 170 -2.98 12.13 -5.19
CA GLU A 170 -3.04 13.46 -4.58
C GLU A 170 -2.73 13.47 -3.07
N ALA A 171 -3.34 12.56 -2.30
CA ALA A 171 -3.39 12.67 -0.85
C ALA A 171 -2.44 11.70 -0.11
N SER A 172 -2.09 10.56 -0.73
CA SER A 172 -1.31 9.52 -0.03
C SER A 172 0.18 9.85 0.13
N GLY A 173 0.69 10.84 -0.60
CA GLY A 173 2.12 11.18 -0.62
C GLY A 173 3.02 10.06 -1.15
N VAL A 174 2.46 9.10 -1.88
CA VAL A 174 3.19 7.98 -2.49
C VAL A 174 4.00 8.43 -3.69
N LEU A 175 3.50 9.38 -4.48
CA LEU A 175 4.26 9.88 -5.64
C LEU A 175 5.30 10.93 -5.18
N PRO A 176 6.61 10.68 -5.41
CA PRO A 176 7.66 11.60 -4.98
C PRO A 176 7.66 12.87 -5.82
N ARG A 177 7.80 14.01 -5.15
CA ARG A 177 8.10 15.29 -5.78
C ARG A 177 9.59 15.61 -5.65
N PRO A 178 10.34 15.78 -6.75
CA PRO A 178 11.70 16.27 -6.68
C PRO A 178 11.77 17.66 -6.03
N ALA A 179 12.87 17.96 -5.34
CA ALA A 179 13.02 19.24 -4.65
C ALA A 179 13.05 20.40 -5.65
N GLY A 180 12.23 21.43 -5.41
CA GLY A 180 12.16 22.62 -6.25
C GLY A 180 11.44 22.44 -7.58
N VAL A 181 10.77 21.31 -7.81
CA VAL A 181 10.01 21.02 -9.03
C VAL A 181 8.52 21.01 -8.72
N ALA A 182 7.73 21.77 -9.50
CA ALA A 182 6.28 21.71 -9.43
C ALA A 182 5.78 20.43 -10.12
N VAL A 183 4.89 19.69 -9.45
CA VAL A 183 4.36 18.43 -9.96
C VAL A 183 2.87 18.61 -10.26
N ALA A 184 2.48 18.25 -11.48
CA ALA A 184 1.09 18.13 -11.89
C ALA A 184 0.80 16.69 -12.35
N TYR A 185 -0.46 16.33 -12.45
CA TYR A 185 -0.87 15.12 -13.16
C TYR A 185 -1.86 15.49 -14.27
N ARG A 186 -1.88 14.69 -15.33
CA ARG A 186 -2.84 14.80 -16.43
C ARG A 186 -3.37 13.42 -16.78
N MET A 187 -4.64 13.40 -17.14
CA MET A 187 -5.33 12.21 -17.65
C MET A 187 -5.68 12.50 -19.10
N GLU A 188 -5.11 11.73 -20.02
CA GLU A 188 -5.45 11.79 -21.44
C GLU A 188 -6.47 10.68 -21.69
N VAL A 189 -7.72 11.07 -21.96
CA VAL A 189 -8.76 10.16 -22.41
C VAL A 189 -8.83 10.30 -23.92
N SER A 190 -8.31 9.30 -24.63
CA SER A 190 -8.45 9.19 -26.09
C SER A 190 -9.91 8.95 -26.48
#